data_AF-A0AAP9AGM5-F1
#
_entry.id   AF-A0AAP9AGM5-F1
#
_cell.length_a   1.000
_cell.length_b   1.000
_cell.length_c   1.000
_cell.angle_alpha   90.00
_cell.angle_beta   90.00
_cell.angle_gamma   90.00
#
_symmetry.space_group_name_H-M   'P 1'
#
loop_
_entity.id
_entity.type
_entity.pdbx_description
1 polymer ?
#
loop_
_entity_poly.entity_id
_entity_poly.type
_entity_poly.pdbx_seq_one_letter_code
_entity_poly.pdbx_strand_id
1 'polypeptide(L)' 'MRENGFAPNTANAIAQYFNKANQPSQQETLGQIVVEILREGKILNRKAICTRLLYRMEQASDREEESRYQTLIGLLFDR' A
#
# COMPACT_ATOMS: atom_id res chain seq x y z
N MET A 1 35.77 6.72 -29.65
CA MET A 1 34.70 5.74 -29.95
C MET A 1 33.61 5.91 -28.91
N ARG A 2 32.36 5.99 -29.39
CA ARG A 2 31.14 6.25 -28.62
C ARG A 2 30.67 4.99 -27.86
N GLU A 3 30.17 5.25 -26.65
CA GLU A 3 28.94 4.69 -26.04
C GLU A 3 28.79 3.17 -25.87
N ASN A 4 28.72 2.72 -24.60
CA ASN A 4 27.53 2.09 -24.00
C ASN A 4 27.88 1.36 -22.69
N GLY A 5 27.84 2.10 -21.57
CA GLY A 5 28.01 1.53 -20.22
C GLY A 5 26.80 1.72 -19.30
N PHE A 6 25.64 2.14 -19.82
CA PHE A 6 24.53 2.62 -18.99
C PHE A 6 23.17 2.05 -19.43
N ALA A 7 23.04 0.72 -19.44
CA ALA A 7 21.77 0.04 -19.77
C ALA A 7 21.09 -0.75 -18.64
N PRO A 8 21.72 -1.13 -17.49
CA PRO A 8 20.99 -1.90 -16.47
C PRO A 8 20.12 -1.03 -15.53
N ASN A 9 20.34 0.29 -15.47
CA ASN A 9 19.66 1.15 -14.48
C ASN A 9 18.33 1.73 -14.99
N THR A 10 18.23 2.05 -16.28
CA THR A 10 17.03 2.70 -16.84
C THR A 10 15.83 1.76 -16.87
N ALA A 11 16.02 0.50 -17.28
CA ALA A 11 14.94 -0.48 -17.29
C ALA A 11 14.40 -0.77 -15.88
N ASN A 12 15.28 -0.85 -14.88
CA ASN A 12 14.91 -1.03 -13.48
C ASN A 12 14.16 0.20 -12.93
N ALA A 13 14.64 1.41 -13.24
CA ALA A 13 13.96 2.65 -12.85
C ALA A 13 12.56 2.78 -13.48
N ILE A 14 12.42 2.38 -14.75
CA ILE A 14 11.12 2.34 -15.43
C ILE A 14 10.18 1.34 -14.75
N ALA A 15 10.67 0.13 -14.43
CA ALA A 15 9.89 -0.88 -13.72
C ALA A 15 9.44 -0.39 -12.34
N GLN A 16 10.32 0.25 -11.57
CA GLN A 16 9.99 0.85 -10.27
C GLN A 16 8.95 1.98 -10.40
N TYR A 17 9.08 2.84 -11.40
CA TYR A 17 8.12 3.91 -11.66
C TYR A 17 6.72 3.36 -11.94
N PHE A 18 6.61 2.36 -12.81
CA PHE A 18 5.33 1.72 -13.12
C PHE A 18 4.77 0.92 -11.94
N ASN A 19 5.62 0.22 -11.18
CA ASN A 19 5.18 -0.46 -9.96
C ASN A 19 4.61 0.54 -8.94
N LYS A 20 5.24 1.70 -8.77
CA LYS A 20 4.74 2.76 -7.89
C LYS A 20 3.44 3.39 -8.41
N ALA A 21 3.32 3.59 -9.72
CA ALA A 21 2.11 4.10 -10.35
C ALA A 21 0.91 3.14 -10.22
N ASN A 22 1.17 1.83 -10.07
CA ASN A 22 0.15 0.80 -9.89
C ASN A 22 -0.25 0.56 -8.42
N GLN A 23 0.41 1.20 -7.45
CA GLN A 23 0.03 1.04 -6.04
C GLN A 23 -1.19 1.91 -5.71
N PRO A 24 -2.18 1.36 -4.99
CA PRO A 24 -3.34 2.13 -4.57
C PRO A 24 -2.92 3.26 -3.63
N SER A 25 -3.53 4.43 -3.81
CA SER A 25 -3.38 5.55 -2.87
C SER A 25 -3.89 5.18 -1.47
N GLN A 26 -3.55 5.99 -0.47
CA GLN A 26 -4.03 5.81 0.91
C GLN A 26 -5.56 5.83 1.00
N GLN A 27 -6.21 6.74 0.25
CA GLN A 27 -7.68 6.84 0.22
C GLN A 27 -8.32 5.64 -0.48
N GLU A 28 -7.75 5.18 -1.60
CA GLU A 28 -8.23 3.96 -2.27
C GLU A 28 -8.03 2.72 -1.40
N THR A 29 -6.90 2.61 -0.71
CA THR A 29 -6.61 1.52 0.23
C THR A 29 -7.64 1.49 1.37
N LEU A 30 -7.92 2.64 1.98
CA LEU A 30 -8.96 2.75 3.00
C LEU A 30 -10.35 2.41 2.43
N GLY A 31 -10.68 2.90 1.24
CA GLY A 31 -11.93 2.60 0.55
C GLY A 31 -12.13 1.11 0.30
N GLN A 32 -11.09 0.41 -0.16
CA GLN A 32 -11.10 -1.04 -0.34
C GLN A 32 -11.37 -1.77 0.98
N ILE A 33 -10.69 -1.38 2.06
CA ILE A 33 -10.89 -1.96 3.40
C ILE A 33 -12.33 -1.77 3.90
N VAL A 34 -12.88 -0.57 3.71
CA VAL A 34 -14.28 -0.27 4.05
C VAL A 34 -15.22 -1.19 3.29
N VAL A 35 -15.03 -1.32 1.97
CA VAL A 35 -15.85 -2.19 1.11
C VAL A 35 -15.76 -3.65 1.55
N GLU A 36 -14.57 -4.16 1.89
CA GLU A 36 -14.41 -5.51 2.41
C GLU A 36 -15.16 -5.76 3.72
N ILE A 37 -15.01 -4.85 4.69
CA ILE A 37 -15.69 -4.95 5.99
C ILE A 37 -17.21 -4.99 5.79
N LEU A 38 -17.74 -4.11 4.93
CA LEU A 38 -19.17 -4.05 4.63
C LEU A 38 -19.66 -5.30 3.88
N ARG A 39 -18.88 -5.82 2.93
CA ARG A 39 -19.20 -7.07 2.21
C ARG A 39 -19.22 -8.28 3.12
N GLU A 40 -18.41 -8.29 4.18
CA GLU A 40 -18.42 -9.32 5.21
C GLU A 40 -19.57 -9.16 6.22
N GLY A 41 -20.43 -8.13 6.07
CA GLY A 41 -21.52 -7.84 7.00
C GLY A 41 -21.05 -7.39 8.38
N LYS A 42 -19.79 -6.94 8.50
CA LYS A 42 -19.22 -6.49 9.77
C LYS A 42 -19.52 -5.01 9.99
N ILE A 43 -19.61 -4.61 11.27
CA ILE A 43 -19.79 -3.22 11.65
C ILE A 43 -18.55 -2.41 11.25
N LEU A 44 -18.76 -1.36 10.47
CA LEU A 44 -17.71 -0.41 10.14
C LEU A 44 -17.38 0.47 11.34
N ASN A 45 -16.21 0.26 11.92
CA ASN A 45 -15.69 1.07 13.02
C ASN A 45 -14.16 1.09 12.99
N ARG A 46 -13.56 1.99 13.77
CA ARG A 46 -12.10 2.14 13.86
C ARG A 46 -11.39 0.82 14.21
N LYS A 47 -11.95 0.02 15.13
CA LYS A 47 -11.39 -1.30 15.48
C LYS A 47 -11.34 -2.23 14.28
N ALA A 48 -12.45 -2.37 13.54
CA ALA A 48 -12.53 -3.23 12.36
C ALA A 48 -11.55 -2.79 11.26
N ILE A 49 -11.42 -1.48 11.04
CA ILE A 49 -10.47 -0.91 10.08
C ILE A 49 -9.02 -1.20 10.52
N CYS A 50 -8.66 -0.92 11.77
CA CYS A 50 -7.32 -1.20 12.29
C CYS A 50 -6.97 -2.68 12.23
N THR A 51 -7.89 -3.58 12.60
CA THR A 51 -7.68 -5.03 12.50
C THR A 51 -7.44 -5.46 11.06
N ARG A 52 -8.18 -4.92 10.07
CA ARG A 52 -7.94 -5.24 8.66
C ARG A 52 -6.60 -4.71 8.16
N LEU A 53 -6.22 -3.50 8.55
CA LEU A 53 -4.92 -2.91 8.20
C LEU A 53 -3.76 -3.75 8.76
N LEU A 54 -3.85 -4.17 10.01
CA LEU A 54 -2.83 -5.04 10.64
C LEU A 54 -2.74 -6.39 9.91
N TYR A 55 -3.87 -7.02 9.60
CA TYR A 55 -3.89 -8.29 8.87
C TYR A 55 -3.25 -8.18 7.47
N ARG A 56 -3.46 -7.07 6.76
CA ARG A 56 -2.81 -6.85 5.45
C ARG A 56 -1.32 -6.53 5.60
N MET A 57 -0.94 -5.81 6.65
CA MET A 57 0.46 -5.52 6.97
C MET A 57 1.25 -6.80 7.27
N GLU A 58 0.67 -7.77 7.99
CA GLU A 58 1.30 -9.08 8.23
C GLU A 58 1.51 -9.91 6.95
N GLN A 59 0.76 -9.62 5.89
CA GLN A 59 0.85 -10.29 4.59
C GLN A 59 1.65 -9.51 3.54
N ALA A 60 2.06 -8.27 3.87
CA ALA A 60 2.82 -7.43 2.96
C ALA A 60 4.17 -8.08 2.67
N SER A 61 4.59 -8.03 1.40
CA SER A 61 5.86 -8.62 0.95
C SER A 61 6.97 -7.59 0.76
N ASP A 62 6.63 -6.30 0.85
CA ASP A 62 7.54 -5.19 0.68
C ASP A 62 7.35 -4.09 1.74
N ARG A 63 8.44 -3.36 2.00
CA ARG A 63 8.50 -2.33 3.05
C ARG A 63 7.66 -1.09 2.73
N GLU A 64 7.41 -0.80 1.45
CA GLU A 64 6.61 0.37 1.07
C GLU A 64 5.15 0.13 1.41
N GLU A 65 4.66 -1.09 1.16
CA GLU A 65 3.33 -1.53 1.53
C GLU A 65 3.14 -1.58 3.06
N GLU A 66 4.10 -2.14 3.80
CA GLU A 66 4.11 -2.09 5.27
C GLU A 66 4.04 -0.64 5.79
N SER A 67 4.90 0.24 5.26
CA SER A 67 4.94 1.66 5.65
C SER A 67 3.62 2.38 5.33
N ARG A 68 2.95 2.02 4.24
CA ARG A 68 1.64 2.56 3.85
C ARG A 68 0.59 2.18 4.89
N TYR A 69 0.52 0.91 5.28
CA TYR A 69 -0.42 0.44 6.31
C TYR A 69 -0.14 1.06 7.68
N GLN A 70 1.14 1.15 8.07
CA GLN A 70 1.53 1.80 9.33
C GLN A 70 1.13 3.27 9.38
N THR A 71 1.29 4.00 8.26
CA THR A 71 0.84 5.39 8.16
C THR A 71 -0.68 5.51 8.34
N LEU A 72 -1.45 4.65 7.66
CA LEU A 72 -2.91 4.63 7.80
C LEU A 72 -3.37 4.30 9.22
N ILE A 73 -2.68 3.37 9.88
CA ILE A 73 -2.92 3.04 11.29
C ILE A 73 -2.64 4.27 12.16
N GLY A 74 -1.51 4.94 11.97
CA GLY A 74 -1.15 6.17 12.69
C GLY A 74 -2.21 7.27 12.58
N LEU A 75 -2.69 7.53 11.36
CA LEU A 75 -3.77 8.51 11.11
C LEU A 75 -5.06 8.17 11.86
N LEU A 76 -5.38 6.88 12.00
CA LEU A 76 -6.53 6.45 12.79
C LEU A 76 -6.27 6.66 14.28
N PHE A 77 -5.02 6.63 14.74
CA PHE A 77 -4.64 6.81 16.15
C PHE A 77 -4.50 8.26 16.63
N ASP A 78 -4.24 9.20 15.74
CA ASP A 78 -4.06 10.64 16.04
C ASP A 78 -5.35 11.40 16.41
N ARG A 79 -6.41 10.71 16.80
CA ARG A 79 -7.73 11.30 17.08
C ARG A 79 -8.44 10.70 18.28
#